data_AF-A0A931GLD1-F1
#
_entry.id   AF-A0A931GLD1-F1
#
_cell.length_a   1.000
_cell.length_b   1.000
_cell.length_c   1.000
_cell.angle_alpha   90.00
_cell.angle_beta   90.00
_cell.angle_gamma   90.00
#
_symmetry.space_group_name_H-M   'P 1'
#
loop_
_entity.id
_entity.type
_entity.pdbx_description
1 polymer ?
#
loop_
_entity_poly.entity_id
_entity_poly.type
_entity_poly.pdbx_seq_one_letter_code
_entity_poly.pdbx_strand_id
1 'polypeptide(L)'
;MAELWLRTGLNPDDPDALVLAVVVNQDGTPGERAAARLGSHGYEGDGCFTLVQTDGWAEHRLDGEVLTVDIVASPAVLEALGIGTAGFPERSAVDPDAVRLLRVSAQVVPADHERAWT
;
A
#
# COMPACT_ATOMS: atom_id res chain seq x y z
N MET A 1 8.72 10.77 -3.46
CA MET A 1 8.13 10.03 -4.59
C MET A 1 8.06 8.61 -4.11
N ALA A 2 6.87 8.03 -4.12
CA ALA A 2 6.70 6.68 -3.64
C ALA A 2 7.38 5.70 -4.59
N GLU A 3 7.96 4.64 -4.02
CA GLU A 3 8.65 3.59 -4.77
C GLU A 3 8.00 2.24 -4.48
N LEU A 4 7.99 1.38 -5.50
CA LEU A 4 7.55 0.00 -5.36
C LEU A 4 8.78 -0.90 -5.46
N TRP A 5 9.03 -1.67 -4.40
CA TRP A 5 10.14 -2.60 -4.31
C TRP A 5 9.62 -4.02 -4.24
N LEU A 6 10.22 -4.91 -5.01
CA LEU A 6 10.02 -6.35 -4.93
C LEU A 6 11.38 -6.98 -4.61
N ARG A 7 11.62 -7.32 -3.35
CA ARG A 7 12.96 -7.69 -2.84
C ARG A 7 12.90 -8.71 -1.71
N THR A 8 13.96 -9.51 -1.60
CA THR A 8 14.22 -10.36 -0.44
C THR A 8 14.91 -9.57 0.68
N GLY A 9 15.00 -10.16 1.88
CA GLY A 9 15.67 -9.60 3.05
C GLY A 9 14.86 -8.57 3.84
N LEU A 10 13.60 -8.32 3.47
CA LEU A 10 12.69 -7.42 4.19
C LEU A 10 11.93 -8.13 5.32
N ASN A 11 11.61 -9.42 5.15
CA ASN A 11 11.00 -10.22 6.21
C ASN A 11 12.11 -10.79 7.11
N PRO A 12 12.20 -10.38 8.39
CA PRO A 12 13.24 -10.88 9.30
C PRO A 12 13.07 -12.36 9.66
N ASP A 13 11.85 -12.89 9.60
CA ASP A 13 11.55 -14.29 9.92
C ASP A 13 11.80 -15.24 8.75
N ASP A 14 11.73 -14.71 7.52
CA ASP A 14 12.11 -15.41 6.29
C ASP A 14 12.86 -14.45 5.34
N PRO A 15 14.19 -14.33 5.49
CA PRO A 15 14.99 -13.43 4.67
C PRO A 15 14.98 -13.76 3.18
N ASP A 16 14.65 -14.99 2.79
CA ASP A 16 14.59 -15.42 1.40
C ASP A 16 13.20 -15.20 0.77
N ALA A 17 12.19 -14.89 1.58
CA ALA A 17 10.87 -14.49 1.11
C ALA A 17 10.96 -13.23 0.25
N LEU A 18 10.35 -13.29 -0.94
CA LEU A 18 10.24 -12.13 -1.81
C LEU A 18 9.07 -11.26 -1.32
N VAL A 19 9.38 -10.04 -0.90
CA VAL A 19 8.40 -9.12 -0.31
C VAL A 19 8.16 -7.95 -1.26
N LEU A 20 6.89 -7.62 -1.45
CA LEU A 20 6.46 -6.37 -2.06
C LEU A 20 6.37 -5.27 -1.01
N ALA A 21 7.10 -4.17 -1.20
CA ALA A 21 7.07 -3.01 -0.32
C ALA A 21 6.75 -1.73 -1.11
N VAL A 22 5.85 -0.92 -0.57
CA VAL A 22 5.63 0.46 -1.02
C VAL A 22 6.35 1.39 -0.05
N VAL A 23 7.37 2.09 -0.53
CA VAL A 23 8.13 3.06 0.25
C VAL A 23 7.57 4.45 -0.01
N VAL A 24 7.16 5.15 1.03
CA VAL A 24 6.56 6.49 0.93
C VAL A 24 7.37 7.53 1.70
N ASN A 25 7.38 8.77 1.20
CA ASN A 25 7.92 9.90 1.94
C ASN A 25 6.83 10.56 2.80
N GLN A 26 6.96 10.53 4.13
CA GLN A 26 6.02 11.15 5.07
C GLN A 26 5.86 12.67 4.90
N ASP A 27 6.84 13.33 4.27
CA ASP A 27 6.82 14.76 3.94
C ASP A 27 6.55 15.00 2.44
N GLY A 28 6.23 13.93 1.70
CA GLY A 28 6.05 13.91 0.26
C GLY A 28 4.71 14.47 -0.21
N THR A 29 4.17 13.93 -1.30
CA THR A 29 2.86 14.31 -1.87
C THR A 29 1.70 14.01 -0.91
N PRO A 30 0.51 14.63 -1.08
CA PRO A 30 -0.65 14.34 -0.23
C PRO A 30 -0.97 12.85 -0.08
N GLY A 31 -0.82 12.05 -1.15
CA GLY A 31 -1.00 10.60 -1.12
C GLY A 31 0.05 9.87 -0.29
N GLU A 32 1.33 10.23 -0.44
CA GLU A 32 2.40 9.66 0.39
C GLU A 32 2.20 9.97 1.88
N ARG A 33 1.83 11.22 2.20
CA ARG A 33 1.56 11.62 3.59
C ARG A 33 0.33 10.92 4.17
N ALA A 34 -0.73 10.77 3.37
CA ALA A 34 -1.92 10.05 3.79
C ALA A 34 -1.62 8.57 4.05
N ALA A 35 -0.91 7.90 3.14
CA ALA A 35 -0.47 6.51 3.30
C ALA A 35 0.44 6.34 4.53
N ALA A 36 1.40 7.24 4.76
CA ALA A 36 2.26 7.19 5.95
C ALA A 36 1.44 7.33 7.26
N ARG A 37 0.41 8.18 7.27
CA ARG A 37 -0.44 8.37 8.46
C ARG A 37 -1.32 7.16 8.78
N LEU A 38 -1.62 6.27 7.82
CA LEU A 38 -2.33 5.02 8.12
C LEU A 38 -1.60 4.17 9.17
N GLY A 39 -0.27 4.22 9.22
CA GLY A 39 0.51 3.50 10.24
C GLY A 39 0.13 3.88 11.67
N SER A 40 -0.32 5.12 11.89
CA SER A 40 -0.80 5.57 13.21
C SER A 40 -2.17 5.01 13.62
N HIS A 41 -2.89 4.41 12.66
CA HIS A 41 -4.14 3.69 12.89
C HIS A 41 -3.94 2.16 12.94
N GLY A 42 -2.73 1.68 12.66
CA GLY A 42 -2.42 0.26 12.67
C GLY A 42 -2.30 -0.30 14.09
N TYR A 43 -2.50 -1.61 14.19
CA TYR A 43 -2.24 -2.39 15.38
C TYR A 43 -0.76 -2.76 15.43
N GLU A 44 -0.09 -2.39 16.53
CA GLU A 44 1.31 -2.74 16.75
C GLU A 44 1.46 -4.21 17.13
N GLY A 45 2.33 -4.92 16.42
CA GLY A 45 2.66 -6.33 16.67
C GLY A 45 3.88 -6.74 15.85
N ASP A 46 4.71 -7.63 16.39
CA ASP A 46 5.87 -8.20 15.69
C ASP A 46 6.81 -7.14 15.06
N GLY A 47 6.95 -5.98 15.72
CA GLY A 47 7.81 -4.88 15.26
C GLY A 47 7.25 -4.10 14.06
N CYS A 48 5.99 -4.30 13.69
CA CYS A 48 5.31 -3.58 12.62
C CYS A 48 3.92 -3.08 13.06
N PHE A 49 3.35 -2.16 12.28
CA PHE A 49 1.96 -1.74 12.43
C PHE A 49 1.13 -2.39 11.32
N THR A 50 0.12 -3.14 11.71
CA THR A 50 -0.78 -3.86 10.77
C THR A 50 -2.11 -3.15 10.68
N LEU A 51 -2.62 -2.95 9.46
CA LEU A 51 -3.94 -2.39 9.22
C LEU A 51 -4.92 -3.53 8.94
N VAL A 52 -6.10 -3.48 9.55
CA VAL A 52 -7.15 -4.47 9.30
C VAL A 52 -7.71 -4.22 7.90
N GLN A 53 -8.06 -5.29 7.19
CA GLN A 53 -8.51 -5.21 5.80
C GLN A 53 -9.80 -4.39 5.61
N THR A 54 -10.60 -4.20 6.66
CA THR A 54 -11.78 -3.30 6.65
C THR A 54 -11.41 -1.82 6.63
N ASP A 55 -10.20 -1.50 7.07
CA ASP A 55 -9.75 -0.14 7.36
C ASP A 55 -8.88 0.39 6.23
N GLY A 56 -8.08 -0.49 5.64
CA GLY A 56 -7.36 -0.24 4.39
C GLY A 56 -6.60 -1.46 3.90
N TRP A 57 -6.27 -1.46 2.62
CA TRP A 57 -5.59 -2.57 1.95
C TRP A 57 -4.77 -2.08 0.76
N ALA A 58 -3.99 -3.00 0.20
CA ALA A 58 -3.29 -2.80 -1.06
C ALA A 58 -4.00 -3.61 -2.16
N GLU A 59 -4.38 -2.94 -3.24
CA GLU A 59 -4.80 -3.59 -4.47
C GLU A 59 -3.61 -3.68 -5.40
N HIS A 60 -3.43 -4.80 -6.08
CA HIS A 60 -2.33 -4.97 -7.02
C HIS A 60 -2.86 -5.52 -8.35
N ARG A 61 -2.20 -5.13 -9.44
CA ARG A 61 -2.44 -5.67 -10.78
C ARG A 61 -1.14 -5.69 -11.58
N LEU A 62 -0.94 -6.75 -12.34
CA LEU A 62 0.18 -6.91 -13.25
C LEU A 62 -0.31 -6.77 -14.69
N ASP A 63 0.11 -5.70 -15.38
CA ASP A 63 -0.17 -5.46 -16.79
C ASP A 63 1.12 -5.68 -17.60
N GLY A 64 1.33 -6.91 -18.09
CA GLY A 64 2.59 -7.31 -18.72
C GLY A 64 3.73 -7.37 -17.69
N GLU A 65 4.70 -6.48 -17.80
CA GLU A 65 5.82 -6.35 -16.85
C GLU A 65 5.63 -5.20 -15.86
N VAL A 66 4.47 -4.53 -15.89
CA VAL A 66 4.18 -3.40 -15.00
C VAL A 66 3.30 -3.84 -13.84
N LEU A 67 3.90 -3.94 -12.65
CA LEU A 67 3.13 -4.10 -11.42
C LEU A 67 2.67 -2.72 -10.94
N THR A 68 1.36 -2.59 -10.72
CA THR A 68 0.75 -1.40 -10.12
C THR A 68 0.14 -1.79 -8.78
N VAL A 69 0.43 -1.00 -7.76
CA VAL A 69 -0.15 -1.11 -6.42
C VAL A 69 -0.88 0.17 -6.06
N ASP A 70 -2.13 -0.01 -5.62
CA ASP A 70 -2.98 1.04 -5.11
C ASP A 70 -3.15 0.87 -3.60
N ILE A 71 -2.84 1.91 -2.82
CA ILE A 71 -3.13 1.94 -1.38
C ILE A 71 -4.50 2.59 -1.20
N VAL A 72 -5.42 1.84 -0.60
CA VAL A 72 -6.82 2.24 -0.41
C VAL A 72 -7.20 2.18 1.06
N ALA A 73 -8.11 3.04 1.47
CA ALA A 73 -8.58 3.11 2.84
C ALA A 73 -10.07 3.45 2.92
N SER A 74 -10.72 2.97 3.98
CA SER A 74 -12.10 3.29 4.30
C SER A 74 -12.26 4.79 4.62
N PRO A 75 -13.34 5.45 4.14
CA PRO A 75 -13.61 6.85 4.47
C PRO A 75 -13.65 7.12 5.98
N ALA A 76 -14.15 6.18 6.78
CA ALA A 76 -14.23 6.33 8.24
C ALA A 76 -12.84 6.42 8.90
N VAL A 77 -11.87 5.66 8.39
CA VAL A 77 -10.47 5.72 8.86
C VAL A 77 -9.83 7.04 8.47
N LEU A 78 -10.10 7.52 7.25
CA LEU A 78 -9.61 8.81 6.79
C LEU A 78 -10.17 9.97 7.61
N GLU A 79 -11.46 9.92 7.96
CA GLU A 79 -12.08 10.88 8.86
C GLU A 79 -11.44 10.86 10.24
N ALA A 80 -11.22 9.68 10.82
CA ALA A 80 -10.56 9.51 12.12
C ALA A 80 -9.13 10.08 12.13
N LEU A 81 -8.43 10.03 11.00
CA LEU A 81 -7.08 10.60 10.81
C LEU A 81 -7.09 12.09 10.43
N GLY A 82 -8.27 12.69 10.29
CA GLY A 82 -8.43 14.08 9.84
C GLY A 82 -7.96 14.31 8.40
N ILE A 83 -8.09 13.30 7.54
CA ILE A 83 -7.73 13.35 6.13
C ILE A 83 -9.00 13.57 5.30
N GLY A 84 -9.09 14.72 4.64
CA GLY A 84 -10.23 15.03 3.77
C GLY A 84 -10.20 14.22 2.47
N THR A 85 -11.31 13.55 2.14
CA THR A 85 -11.44 12.70 0.94
C THR A 85 -11.56 13.49 -0.37
N ALA A 86 -11.86 14.79 -0.31
CA ALA A 86 -11.99 15.65 -1.48
C ALA A 86 -10.70 15.76 -2.32
N GLY A 87 -9.53 15.54 -1.71
CA GLY A 87 -8.24 15.50 -2.40
C GLY A 87 -7.95 14.18 -3.13
N PHE A 88 -8.82 13.18 -2.98
CA PHE A 88 -8.63 11.82 -3.46
C PHE A 88 -9.89 11.38 -4.24
N PRO A 89 -10.02 11.74 -5.52
CA PRO A 89 -11.24 11.48 -6.29
C PRO A 89 -11.39 10.00 -6.71
N GLU A 90 -10.29 9.24 -6.76
CA GLU A 90 -10.31 7.86 -7.22
C GLU A 90 -10.75 6.90 -6.11
N ARG A 91 -11.32 5.76 -6.51
CA ARG A 91 -11.88 4.74 -5.63
C ARG A 91 -11.21 3.39 -5.86
N SER A 92 -11.37 2.52 -4.87
CA SER A 92 -10.95 1.13 -4.95
C SER A 92 -11.69 0.40 -6.09
N ALA A 93 -11.02 -0.57 -6.70
CA ALA A 93 -11.63 -1.43 -7.71
C ALA A 93 -12.51 -2.53 -7.09
N VAL A 94 -12.28 -2.86 -5.81
CA VAL A 94 -12.98 -3.91 -5.05
C VAL A 94 -14.16 -3.35 -4.26
N ASP A 95 -14.00 -2.19 -3.63
CA ASP A 95 -15.02 -1.49 -2.85
C ASP A 95 -15.16 -0.04 -3.33
N PRO A 96 -16.24 0.30 -4.06
CA PRO A 96 -16.46 1.65 -4.59
C PRO A 96 -16.53 2.77 -3.53
N ASP A 97 -16.79 2.43 -2.27
CA ASP A 97 -16.84 3.42 -1.18
C ASP A 97 -15.45 3.74 -0.63
N ALA A 98 -14.48 2.82 -0.80
CA ALA A 98 -13.11 3.03 -0.36
C ALA A 98 -12.31 3.95 -1.28
N VAL A 99 -11.45 4.75 -0.67
CA VAL A 99 -10.73 5.84 -1.32
C VAL A 99 -9.30 5.42 -1.64
N ARG A 100 -8.88 5.61 -2.88
CA ARG A 100 -7.48 5.38 -3.27
C ARG A 100 -6.62 6.58 -2.94
N LEU A 101 -5.65 6.37 -2.04
CA LEU A 101 -4.75 7.40 -1.53
C LEU A 101 -3.52 7.57 -2.42
N LEU A 102 -2.98 6.46 -2.91
CA LEU A 102 -1.71 6.42 -3.61
C LEU A 102 -1.74 5.31 -4.65
N ARG A 103 -1.13 5.57 -5.82
CA ARG A 103 -0.80 4.57 -6.83
C ARG A 103 0.68 4.63 -7.10
N VAL A 104 1.31 3.47 -7.10
CA VAL A 104 2.72 3.31 -7.43
C VAL A 104 2.85 2.17 -8.42
N SER A 105 3.68 2.37 -9.44
CA SER A 105 3.94 1.33 -10.44
C SER A 105 5.44 1.15 -10.61
N ALA A 106 5.87 -0.07 -10.85
CA ALA A 106 7.24 -0.39 -11.22
C ALA A 106 7.27 -1.51 -12.27
N GLN A 107 8.34 -1.54 -13.04
CA GLN A 107 8.68 -2.68 -13.88
C GLN A 107 9.15 -3.83 -12.98
N VAL A 108 8.61 -5.02 -13.20
CA VAL A 108 8.96 -6.24 -12.46
C VAL A 108 9.17 -7.38 -13.44
N VAL A 109 9.99 -8.36 -13.06
CA VAL A 109 10.08 -9.61 -13.79
C VAL A 109 8.83 -10.44 -13.45
N PRO A 110 8.04 -10.92 -14.42
CA PRO A 110 6.79 -11.63 -14.13
C PRO A 110 6.94 -12.86 -13.21
N ALA A 111 8.07 -13.59 -13.33
CA ALA A 111 8.37 -14.72 -12.46
C ALA A 111 8.56 -14.32 -10.99
N ASP A 112 9.01 -13.09 -10.71
CA ASP A 112 9.14 -12.58 -9.35
C ASP A 112 7.76 -12.21 -8.77
N HIS A 113 6.82 -11.74 -9.60
CA HIS A 113 5.45 -11.51 -9.16
C HIS A 113 4.76 -12.82 -8.73
N GLU A 114 4.90 -13.91 -9.48
CA GLU A 114 4.30 -15.19 -9.07
C GLU A 114 4.85 -15.70 -7.72
N ARG A 115 6.15 -15.50 -7.48
CA ARG A 115 6.82 -15.92 -6.24
C ARG A 115 6.41 -15.14 -5.00
N ALA A 116 6.08 -13.86 -5.13
CA ALA A 116 5.68 -13.05 -3.98
C ALA A 116 4.21 -13.26 -3.54
N TRP A 117 3.43 -14.04 -4.30
CA TRP A 117 2.02 -14.33 -4.05
C TRP A 117 1.68 -15.82 -3.95
N THR A 118 2.70 -16.69 -3.87
CA THR A 118 2.55 -18.12 -3.56
C THR A 118 2.78 -18.35 -2.06
#